data_AF-A0A1Y3P4V1-F1
#
_entry.id   AF-A0A1Y3P4V1-F1
#
_cell.length_a   1.000
_cell.length_b   1.000
_cell.length_c   1.000
_cell.angle_alpha   90.00
_cell.angle_beta   90.00
_cell.angle_gamma   90.00
#
_symmetry.space_group_name_H-M   'P 1'
#
loop_
_entity.id
_entity.type
_entity.pdbx_description
1 polymer ?
#
loop_
_entity_poly.entity_id
_entity_poly.type
_entity_poly.pdbx_seq_one_letter_code
_entity_poly.pdbx_strand_id
1 'polypeptide(L)'
;MKSRPDLSPEPSVASREPARFSLRVALWLLDNPRLNQKPSVKHFAGRLLKQPARSGVVVAQSRLGQMLCRDCGNTRDRRIGHELLRQAARAGDCNAQFEYGRLCAQAPINEPQQARHWLELASAKGSQDARHLLRQLDRR
;
A
#
# COMPACT_ATOMS: atom_id res chain seq x y z
N MET A 1 -44.34 -29.56 -19.04
CA MET A 1 -43.84 -28.28 -18.49
C MET A 1 -42.31 -28.30 -18.55
N LYS A 2 -41.68 -27.47 -19.39
CA LYS A 2 -40.21 -27.45 -19.57
C LYS A 2 -39.62 -26.33 -18.70
N SER A 3 -38.82 -26.72 -17.72
CA SER A 3 -38.05 -25.82 -16.86
C SER A 3 -37.04 -25.02 -17.69
N ARG A 4 -37.07 -23.69 -17.58
CA ARG A 4 -36.02 -22.80 -18.10
C ARG A 4 -34.80 -22.87 -17.18
N PRO A 5 -33.57 -23.05 -17.68
CA PRO A 5 -32.38 -22.89 -16.86
C PRO A 5 -32.10 -21.39 -16.66
N ASP A 6 -31.85 -21.04 -15.40
CA ASP A 6 -31.42 -19.73 -14.93
C ASP A 6 -29.99 -19.46 -15.45
N LEU A 7 -29.87 -18.51 -16.38
CA LEU A 7 -28.58 -18.01 -16.88
C LEU A 7 -28.17 -16.81 -16.02
N SER A 8 -27.58 -17.10 -14.86
CA SER A 8 -26.80 -16.12 -14.12
C SER A 8 -25.47 -15.85 -14.85
N PRO A 9 -25.05 -14.58 -15.08
CA PRO A 9 -23.82 -14.30 -15.79
C PRO A 9 -22.60 -14.56 -14.89
N GLU A 10 -21.78 -15.55 -15.27
CA GLU A 10 -20.45 -15.79 -14.70
C GLU A 10 -19.60 -14.50 -14.74
N PRO A 11 -18.88 -14.15 -13.66
CA PRO A 11 -18.10 -12.92 -13.61
C PRO A 11 -16.92 -12.99 -14.60
N SER A 12 -17.01 -12.18 -15.65
CA SER A 12 -16.03 -12.01 -16.72
C SER A 12 -14.57 -12.02 -16.23
N VAL A 13 -13.87 -13.12 -16.52
CA VAL A 13 -12.45 -13.34 -16.21
C VAL A 13 -11.54 -12.49 -17.11
N ALA A 14 -12.04 -12.02 -18.26
CA ALA A 14 -11.27 -11.31 -19.28
C ALA A 14 -10.80 -9.90 -18.86
N SER A 15 -11.45 -9.25 -17.90
CA SER A 15 -11.14 -7.88 -17.50
C SER A 15 -9.94 -7.74 -16.53
N ARG A 16 -9.39 -8.86 -16.03
CA ARG A 16 -8.38 -8.88 -14.94
C ARG A 16 -6.92 -8.95 -15.42
N GLU A 17 -6.69 -9.42 -16.63
CA GLU A 17 -5.36 -9.59 -17.25
C GLU A 17 -4.56 -8.28 -17.38
N PRO A 18 -5.12 -7.18 -17.94
CA PRO A 18 -4.36 -5.93 -18.11
C PRO A 18 -4.01 -5.25 -16.77
N ALA A 19 -4.83 -5.42 -15.74
CA ALA A 19 -4.58 -4.88 -14.41
C ALA A 19 -3.41 -5.60 -13.71
N ARG A 20 -3.32 -6.93 -13.88
CA ARG A 20 -2.21 -7.73 -13.36
C ARG A 20 -0.89 -7.38 -14.05
N PHE A 21 -0.91 -7.20 -15.36
CA PHE A 21 0.28 -6.77 -16.11
C PHE A 21 0.72 -5.36 -15.69
N SER A 22 -0.22 -4.42 -15.62
CA SER A 22 0.04 -3.03 -15.19
C SER A 22 0.64 -2.97 -13.78
N LEU A 23 0.12 -3.79 -12.85
CA LEU A 23 0.67 -3.90 -11.50
C LEU A 23 2.11 -4.41 -11.51
N ARG A 24 2.40 -5.50 -12.22
CA ARG A 24 3.76 -6.06 -12.28
C ARG A 24 4.77 -5.06 -12.85
N VAL A 25 4.39 -4.35 -13.91
CA VAL A 25 5.24 -3.30 -14.48
C VAL A 25 5.47 -2.17 -13.48
N ALA A 26 4.43 -1.72 -12.78
CA ALA A 26 4.57 -0.68 -11.77
C ALA A 26 5.50 -1.09 -10.62
N LEU A 27 5.38 -2.32 -10.12
CA LEU A 27 6.25 -2.85 -9.09
C LEU A 27 7.70 -2.92 -9.58
N TRP A 28 7.93 -3.48 -10.77
CA TRP A 28 9.26 -3.58 -11.37
C TRP A 28 9.93 -2.21 -11.55
N LEU A 29 9.18 -1.17 -11.94
CA LEU A 29 9.69 0.19 -12.07
C LEU A 29 10.12 0.79 -10.73
N LEU A 30 9.40 0.49 -9.64
CA LEU A 30 9.68 0.99 -8.30
C LEU A 30 10.79 0.21 -7.59
N ASP A 31 10.91 -1.10 -7.85
CA ASP A 31 11.93 -1.94 -7.24
C ASP A 31 13.31 -1.74 -7.91
N ASN A 32 13.37 -1.17 -9.12
CA ASN A 32 14.62 -0.82 -9.79
C ASN A 32 15.21 0.50 -9.24
N PRO A 33 16.37 0.48 -8.54
CA PRO A 33 16.91 1.68 -7.87
C PRO A 33 17.32 2.80 -8.84
N ARG A 34 17.70 2.44 -10.08
CA ARG A 34 18.06 3.43 -11.13
C ARG A 34 16.84 4.13 -11.73
N LEU A 35 15.70 3.44 -11.77
CA LEU A 35 14.48 3.93 -12.41
C LEU A 35 13.59 4.64 -11.41
N ASN A 36 13.47 4.11 -10.19
CA ASN A 36 12.65 4.66 -9.13
C ASN A 36 13.05 6.10 -8.76
N GLN A 37 14.31 6.49 -8.88
CA GLN A 37 14.72 7.87 -8.57
C GLN A 37 14.15 8.92 -9.53
N LYS A 38 13.73 8.53 -10.74
CA LYS A 38 13.24 9.46 -11.75
C LYS A 38 11.79 9.87 -11.49
N PRO A 39 11.46 11.17 -11.36
CA PRO A 39 10.09 11.63 -11.10
C PRO A 39 9.06 11.15 -12.13
N SER A 40 9.44 11.06 -13.41
CA SER A 40 8.56 10.57 -14.48
C SER A 40 8.21 9.09 -14.31
N VAL A 41 9.18 8.28 -13.87
CA VAL A 41 8.96 6.86 -13.60
C VAL A 41 8.03 6.68 -12.41
N LYS A 42 8.26 7.42 -11.31
CA LYS A 42 7.35 7.42 -10.17
C LYS A 42 5.94 7.82 -10.56
N HIS A 43 5.77 8.91 -11.31
CA HIS A 43 4.45 9.32 -11.80
C HIS A 43 3.77 8.25 -12.63
N PHE A 44 4.52 7.61 -13.55
CA PHE A 44 3.99 6.56 -14.39
C PHE A 44 3.59 5.31 -13.57
N ALA A 45 4.47 4.84 -12.68
CA ALA A 45 4.17 3.73 -11.76
C ALA A 45 2.95 4.04 -10.89
N GLY A 46 2.86 5.25 -10.33
CA GLY A 46 1.71 5.70 -9.55
C GLY A 46 0.41 5.64 -10.35
N ARG A 47 0.42 6.05 -11.63
CA ARG A 47 -0.75 5.93 -12.51
C ARG A 47 -1.16 4.47 -12.74
N LEU A 48 -0.20 3.58 -12.97
CA LEU A 48 -0.45 2.15 -13.12
C LEU A 48 -1.01 1.51 -11.84
N LEU A 49 -0.62 2.00 -10.66
CA LEU A 49 -1.11 1.49 -9.38
C LEU A 49 -2.51 2.00 -9.00
N LYS A 50 -3.01 3.09 -9.59
CA LYS A 50 -4.32 3.68 -9.22
C LYS A 50 -5.48 2.70 -9.36
N GLN A 51 -5.57 2.01 -10.49
CA GLN A 51 -6.65 1.07 -10.74
C GLN A 51 -6.59 -0.17 -9.83
N PRO A 52 -5.46 -0.89 -9.70
CA PRO A 52 -5.38 -2.03 -8.79
C PRO A 52 -5.55 -1.63 -7.32
N ALA A 53 -5.05 -0.46 -6.89
CA ALA A 53 -5.29 0.04 -5.53
C ALA A 53 -6.78 0.30 -5.26
N ARG A 54 -7.51 0.86 -6.23
CA ARG A 54 -8.98 1.03 -6.16
C ARG A 54 -9.72 -0.30 -6.17
N SER A 55 -9.20 -1.31 -6.85
CA SER A 55 -9.74 -2.67 -6.84
C SER A 55 -9.42 -3.47 -5.57
N GLY A 56 -8.79 -2.85 -4.55
CA GLY A 56 -8.49 -3.51 -3.28
C GLY A 56 -7.22 -4.37 -3.30
N VAL A 57 -6.38 -4.27 -4.33
CA VAL A 57 -5.12 -5.02 -4.38
C VAL A 57 -4.16 -4.45 -3.34
N VAL A 58 -3.96 -5.20 -2.27
CA VAL A 58 -3.20 -4.81 -1.06
C VAL A 58 -1.80 -4.27 -1.39
N VAL A 59 -1.03 -4.97 -2.23
CA VAL A 59 0.31 -4.53 -2.62
C VAL A 59 0.29 -3.20 -3.39
N ALA A 60 -0.76 -2.96 -4.20
CA ALA A 60 -0.91 -1.71 -4.93
C ALA A 60 -1.29 -0.56 -4.01
N GLN A 61 -2.17 -0.81 -3.03
CA GLN A 61 -2.51 0.16 -1.98
C GLN A 61 -1.27 0.53 -1.16
N SER A 62 -0.47 -0.46 -0.74
CA SER A 62 0.78 -0.25 -0.01
C SER A 62 1.76 0.63 -0.79
N ARG A 63 2.04 0.28 -2.05
CA ARG A 63 3.00 1.02 -2.90
C ARG A 63 2.51 2.42 -3.26
N LEU A 64 1.24 2.56 -3.68
CA LEU A 64 0.68 3.87 -4.01
C LEU A 64 0.59 4.76 -2.77
N GLY A 65 0.22 4.19 -1.62
CA GLY A 65 0.17 4.89 -0.36
C GLY A 65 1.53 5.42 0.07
N GLN A 66 2.57 4.58 0.00
CA GLN A 66 3.95 4.96 0.29
C GLN A 66 4.42 6.12 -0.60
N MET A 67 4.13 6.06 -1.91
CA MET A 67 4.47 7.12 -2.86
C MET A 67 3.77 8.44 -2.52
N LEU A 68 2.45 8.41 -2.27
CA LEU A 68 1.68 9.61 -1.95
C LEU A 68 2.10 10.26 -0.62
N CYS A 69 2.60 9.47 0.33
CA CYS A 69 3.10 9.99 1.60
C CYS A 69 4.50 10.59 1.50
N ARG A 70 5.38 9.99 0.68
CA ARG A 70 6.80 10.37 0.60
C ARG A 70 7.09 11.41 -0.50
N ASP A 71 6.44 11.27 -1.66
CA ASP A 71 6.80 12.00 -2.88
C ASP A 71 5.85 13.16 -3.21
N CYS A 72 4.70 13.28 -2.52
CA CYS A 72 3.76 14.37 -2.76
C CYS A 72 3.87 15.47 -1.69
N GLY A 73 4.12 16.70 -2.13
CA GLY A 73 4.09 17.89 -1.26
C GLY A 73 2.68 18.37 -0.88
N ASN A 74 1.65 17.87 -1.54
CA ASN A 74 0.26 18.26 -1.32
C ASN A 74 -0.36 17.50 -0.14
N THR A 75 -1.02 18.23 0.76
CA THR A 75 -1.69 17.69 1.96
C THR A 75 -2.79 16.69 1.60
N ARG A 76 -3.54 16.94 0.52
CA ARG A 76 -4.62 16.04 0.05
C ARG A 76 -4.07 14.68 -0.34
N ASP A 77 -2.99 14.64 -1.09
CA ASP A 77 -2.39 13.40 -1.58
C ASP A 77 -1.80 12.59 -0.42
N ARG A 78 -1.15 13.26 0.54
CA ARG A 78 -0.68 12.60 1.77
C ARG A 78 -1.83 11.96 2.56
N ARG A 79 -2.99 12.62 2.67
CA ARG A 79 -4.17 12.05 3.35
C ARG A 79 -4.70 10.81 2.63
N ILE A 80 -4.73 10.83 1.29
CA ILE A 80 -5.10 9.65 0.50
C ILE A 80 -4.07 8.53 0.71
N GLY A 81 -2.78 8.86 0.73
CA GLY A 81 -1.71 7.90 0.99
C GLY A 81 -1.81 7.23 2.36
N HIS A 82 -2.11 8.01 3.41
CA HIS A 82 -2.35 7.50 4.76
C HIS A 82 -3.49 6.47 4.79
N GLU A 83 -4.61 6.76 4.12
CA GLU A 83 -5.76 5.86 4.10
C GLU A 83 -5.46 4.57 3.33
N LEU A 84 -4.74 4.66 2.20
CA LEU A 84 -4.30 3.48 1.45
C LEU A 84 -3.34 2.60 2.27
N LEU A 85 -2.40 3.21 3.00
CA LEU A 85 -1.51 2.50 3.91
C LEU A 85 -2.26 1.83 5.06
N ARG A 86 -3.25 2.52 5.64
CA ARG A 86 -4.12 1.96 6.69
C ARG A 86 -4.86 0.72 6.21
N GLN A 87 -5.43 0.78 4.99
CA GLN A 87 -6.14 -0.36 4.39
C GLN A 87 -5.20 -1.53 4.13
N ALA A 88 -4.04 -1.29 3.53
CA ALA A 88 -3.05 -2.32 3.27
C ALA A 88 -2.48 -2.92 4.57
N ALA A 89 -2.26 -2.10 5.60
CA ALA A 89 -1.78 -2.55 6.91
C ALA A 89 -2.80 -3.47 7.60
N ARG A 90 -4.10 -3.12 7.54
CA ARG A 90 -5.21 -3.95 8.01
C ARG A 90 -5.32 -5.27 7.26
N ALA A 91 -5.04 -5.26 5.96
CA ALA A 91 -5.00 -6.47 5.14
C ALA A 91 -3.74 -7.33 5.37
N GLY A 92 -2.81 -6.89 6.23
CA GLY A 92 -1.65 -7.68 6.63
C GLY A 92 -0.39 -7.45 5.79
N ASP A 93 -0.31 -6.39 4.99
CA ASP A 93 0.93 -6.07 4.27
C ASP A 93 2.03 -5.60 5.23
N CYS A 94 3.13 -6.33 5.30
CA CYS A 94 4.24 -6.02 6.23
C CYS A 94 4.82 -4.61 5.98
N ASN A 95 4.97 -4.24 4.70
CA ASN A 95 5.49 -2.92 4.33
C ASN A 95 4.52 -1.81 4.74
N ALA A 96 3.23 -1.95 4.48
CA ALA A 96 2.22 -0.98 4.89
C ALA A 96 2.08 -0.87 6.41
N GLN A 97 2.17 -1.99 7.14
CA GLN A 97 2.18 -1.99 8.61
C GLN A 97 3.34 -1.16 9.15
N PHE A 98 4.55 -1.33 8.58
CA PHE A 98 5.71 -0.50 8.94
C PHE A 98 5.50 0.98 8.58
N GLU A 99 5.12 1.28 7.33
CA GLU A 99 4.94 2.68 6.88
C GLU A 99 3.85 3.39 7.67
N TYR A 100 2.72 2.74 7.91
CA TYR A 100 1.62 3.30 8.69
C TYR A 100 2.03 3.50 10.15
N GLY A 101 2.69 2.52 10.77
CA GLY A 101 3.25 2.66 12.12
C GLY A 101 4.23 3.82 12.24
N ARG A 102 5.09 4.03 11.23
CA ARG A 102 6.00 5.18 11.17
C ARG A 102 5.26 6.51 11.06
N LEU A 103 4.18 6.57 10.28
CA LEU A 103 3.36 7.78 10.15
C LEU A 103 2.62 8.09 11.46
N CYS A 104 2.07 7.09 12.15
CA CYS A 104 1.47 7.23 13.47
C CYS A 104 2.50 7.75 14.50
N ALA A 105 3.76 7.29 14.45
CA ALA A 105 4.83 7.75 15.33
C ALA A 105 5.25 9.21 15.09
N GLN A 106 4.99 9.75 13.88
CA GLN A 106 5.34 11.13 13.50
C GLN A 106 4.16 12.11 13.66
N ALA A 107 2.94 11.60 13.84
CA ALA A 107 1.77 12.44 13.96
C ALA A 107 1.85 13.30 15.24
N PRO A 108 1.46 14.59 15.17
CA PRO A 108 1.51 15.50 16.32
C PRO A 108 0.54 15.07 17.43
N ILE A 109 -0.49 14.30 17.06
CA ILE A 109 -1.32 13.56 18.00
C ILE A 109 -0.60 12.23 18.24
N ASN A 110 0.19 12.20 19.31
CA ASN A 110 0.85 11.01 19.83
C ASN A 110 -0.18 9.86 19.96
N GLU A 111 -0.29 9.01 18.95
CA GLU A 111 -0.87 7.68 19.08
C GLU A 111 0.26 6.64 19.19
N PRO A 112 1.13 6.70 20.22
CA PRO A 112 2.29 5.80 20.33
C PRO A 112 1.83 4.35 20.47
N GLN A 113 0.64 4.12 21.03
CA GLN A 113 0.03 2.79 21.13
C GLN A 113 -0.29 2.23 19.75
N GLN A 114 -0.87 3.05 18.86
CA GLN A 114 -1.20 2.62 17.50
C GLN A 114 0.08 2.42 16.67
N ALA A 115 1.07 3.32 16.81
CA ALA A 115 2.37 3.16 16.19
C ALA A 115 3.06 1.85 16.62
N ARG A 116 3.12 1.58 17.93
CA ARG A 116 3.66 0.33 18.49
C ARG A 116 2.95 -0.89 17.93
N HIS A 117 1.62 -0.91 17.97
CA HIS A 117 0.82 -2.04 17.47
C HIS A 117 1.17 -2.40 16.01
N TRP A 118 1.21 -1.41 15.11
CA TRP A 118 1.53 -1.68 13.71
C TRP A 118 2.98 -2.07 13.48
N LEU A 119 3.92 -1.48 14.22
CA LEU A 119 5.33 -1.82 14.12
C LEU A 119 5.64 -3.20 14.72
N GLU A 120 4.93 -3.62 15.76
CA GLU A 120 5.01 -4.98 16.33
C GLU A 120 4.56 -6.02 15.30
N LEU A 121 3.43 -5.78 14.63
CA LEU A 121 2.94 -6.64 13.56
C LEU A 121 3.95 -6.75 12.39
N ALA A 122 4.55 -5.62 12.00
CA ALA A 122 5.58 -5.61 10.96
C ALA A 122 6.86 -6.34 11.40
N SER A 123 7.30 -6.13 12.65
CA SER A 123 8.49 -6.79 13.24
C SER A 123 8.29 -8.30 13.38
N ALA A 124 7.09 -8.74 13.77
CA ALA A 124 6.73 -10.15 13.86
C ALA A 124 6.80 -10.86 12.49
N LYS A 125 6.57 -10.11 11.40
CA LYS A 125 6.75 -10.58 10.01
C LYS A 125 8.18 -10.44 9.47
N GLY A 126 9.13 -10.04 10.32
CA GLY A 126 10.55 -9.96 9.97
C GLY A 126 11.04 -8.59 9.51
N SER A 127 10.24 -7.52 9.60
CA SER A 127 10.71 -6.17 9.28
C SER A 127 11.75 -5.69 10.31
N GLN A 128 13.02 -5.63 9.87
CA GLN A 128 14.12 -5.12 10.70
C GLN A 128 13.96 -3.62 10.98
N ASP A 129 13.46 -2.86 10.01
CA ASP A 129 13.18 -1.43 10.15
C ASP A 129 12.12 -1.17 11.22
N ALA A 130 11.05 -1.98 11.25
CA ALA A 130 10.02 -1.87 12.28
C ALA A 130 10.58 -2.16 13.68
N ARG A 131 11.41 -3.20 13.82
CA ARG A 131 12.08 -3.52 15.09
C ARG A 131 13.02 -2.41 15.55
N HIS A 132 13.74 -1.78 14.62
CA HIS A 132 14.60 -0.65 14.95
C HIS A 132 13.78 0.55 15.43
N LEU A 133 12.68 0.87 14.74
CA LEU A 133 11.81 1.99 15.12
C LEU A 133 11.09 1.77 16.46
N LEU A 134 10.65 0.54 16.76
CA LEU A 134 10.12 0.19 18.08
C LEU A 134 11.12 0.48 19.20
N ARG A 135 12.38 0.05 19.03
CA ARG A 135 13.44 0.34 20.02
C ARG A 135 13.68 1.84 20.21
N GLN A 136 13.49 2.65 19.17
CA GLN A 136 13.59 4.11 19.30
C GLN A 136 12.40 4.70 20.05
N LEU A 137 11.19 4.17 19.84
CA LEU A 137 9.98 4.58 20.55
C LEU A 137 10.02 4.21 22.04
N ASP A 138 10.62 3.08 22.39
CA ASP A 138 10.74 2.63 23.79
C ASP A 138 11.84 3.36 24.57
N ARG A 139 12.74 4.05 23.86
CA ARG A 139 13.83 4.84 24.45
C ARG A 139 13.48 6.33 24.62
N ARG A 140 12.33 6.76 24.15
CA ARG A 140 11.81 8.13 24.29
C ARG A 140 10.91 8.21 25.51
#